data_AF-A0A117LDW6-F1
#
_entry.id   AF-A0A117LDW6-F1
#
_cell.length_a   1.000
_cell.length_b   1.000
_cell.length_c   1.000
_cell.angle_alpha   90.00
_cell.angle_beta   90.00
_cell.angle_gamma   90.00
#
_symmetry.space_group_name_H-M   'P 1'
#
loop_
_entity.id
_entity.type
_entity.pdbx_description
1 polymer ?
#
loop_
_entity_poly.entity_id
_entity_poly.type
_entity_poly.pdbx_seq_one_letter_code
_entity_poly.pdbx_strand_id
1 'polypeptide(L)' 'MALRFLVDEDLPRSTVKALNAAGYEAFDVRDIGLRGARDSEILAYACRNRMTIVTSILSC' A
#
# COMPACT_ATOMS: atom_id res chain seq x y z
N MET A 1 8.42 1.73 -17.17
CA MET A 1 7.30 1.41 -16.26
C MET A 1 7.76 1.69 -14.84
N ALA A 2 7.08 2.58 -14.11
CA ALA A 2 7.34 2.77 -12.68
C ALA A 2 6.56 1.74 -11.86
N LEU A 3 7.19 1.07 -10.88
CA LEU A 3 6.46 0.23 -9.93
C LEU A 3 5.69 1.13 -8.96
N ARG A 4 4.40 0.79 -8.78
CA ARG A 4 3.49 1.49 -7.86
C ARG A 4 3.21 0.61 -6.66
N PHE A 5 3.34 1.15 -5.47
CA PHE A 5 3.13 0.45 -4.21
C PHE A 5 1.90 0.99 -3.48
N LEU A 6 1.14 0.08 -2.88
CA LEU A 6 0.08 0.40 -1.93
C LEU A 6 0.48 -0.16 -0.57
N VAL A 7 0.66 0.72 0.40
CA VAL A 7 1.15 0.40 1.74
C VAL A 7 -0.03 0.31 2.69
N ASP A 8 -0.13 -0.84 3.36
CA ASP A 8 -1.12 -1.16 4.37
C ASP A 8 -1.13 -0.18 5.55
N GLU A 9 -2.26 -0.06 6.25
CA GLU A 9 -2.39 0.87 7.38
C GLU A 9 -1.62 0.42 8.62
N ASP A 10 -1.38 -0.90 8.76
CA ASP A 10 -0.59 -1.47 9.85
C ASP A 10 0.90 -1.11 9.72
N LEU A 11 1.34 -0.75 8.51
CA LEU A 11 2.70 -0.33 8.28
C LEU A 11 2.91 1.15 8.67
N PRO A 12 4.10 1.49 9.21
CA PRO A 12 4.45 2.88 9.47
C PRO A 12 4.41 3.72 8.20
N ARG A 13 3.96 4.99 8.31
CA ARG A 13 4.02 5.98 7.21
C ARG A 13 5.45 6.21 6.68
N SER A 14 6.48 5.88 7.46
CA SER A 14 7.87 5.92 7.00
C SER A 14 8.14 4.93 5.86
N THR A 15 7.36 3.86 5.71
CA THR A 15 7.46 2.90 4.60
C THR A 15 7.20 3.57 3.26
N VAL A 16 6.13 4.36 3.16
CA VAL A 16 5.81 5.17 1.97
C VAL A 16 6.93 6.16 1.68
N LYS A 17 7.46 6.83 2.71
CA LYS A 17 8.58 7.76 2.57
C LYS A 17 9.84 7.07 2.03
N ALA A 18 10.16 5.88 2.53
CA ALA A 18 11.32 5.11 2.10
C ALA A 18 11.18 4.65 0.64
N LEU A 19 10.00 4.17 0.24
CA LEU A 19 9.73 3.78 -1.14
C LEU A 19 9.82 4.97 -2.11
N ASN A 20 9.23 6.10 -1.73
CA ASN A 20 9.33 7.34 -2.51
C ASN A 20 10.78 7.85 -2.61
N ALA A 21 11.56 7.79 -1.52
CA ALA A 21 12.97 8.16 -1.52
C ALA A 21 13.83 7.23 -2.41
N ALA A 22 13.42 5.97 -2.57
CA ALA A 22 14.05 5.01 -3.48
C ALA A 22 13.62 5.18 -4.97
N GLY A 23 12.74 6.15 -5.27
CA GLY A 23 12.29 6.45 -6.63
C GLY A 23 11.07 5.64 -7.10
N TYR A 24 10.39 4.93 -6.19
CA TYR A 24 9.13 4.26 -6.49
C TYR A 24 7.93 5.16 -6.21
N GLU A 25 6.79 4.88 -6.84
CA GLU A 25 5.55 5.59 -6.57
C GLU A 25 4.76 4.84 -5.48
N ALA A 26 4.75 5.34 -4.25
CA ALA A 26 4.08 4.68 -3.13
C ALA A 26 2.91 5.49 -2.56
N PHE A 27 1.82 4.78 -2.25
CA PHE A 27 0.61 5.33 -1.65
C PHE A 27 0.31 4.62 -0.35
N ASP A 28 -0.21 5.37 0.61
CA ASP A 28 -0.73 4.84 1.86
C ASP A 28 -2.24 4.55 1.70
N VAL A 29 -2.73 3.38 2.11
CA VAL A 29 -4.19 3.09 2.09
C VAL A 29 -5.00 4.14 2.86
N ARG A 30 -4.40 4.76 3.89
CA ARG A 30 -5.03 5.82 4.70
C ARG A 30 -5.24 7.10 3.90
N ASP A 31 -4.31 7.42 3.00
CA ASP A 31 -4.33 8.68 2.25
C ASP A 31 -5.26 8.60 1.02
N ILE A 32 -5.64 7.40 0.59
CA ILE A 32 -6.59 7.16 -0.52
C ILE A 32 -8.00 6.77 -0.03
N GLY A 33 -8.27 6.89 1.27
CA GLY A 33 -9.59 6.64 1.85
C GLY A 33 -9.95 5.16 2.05
N LEU A 34 -8.97 4.24 2.00
CA LEU A 34 -9.16 2.80 2.24
C LEU A 34 -8.76 2.38 3.66
N ARG A 35 -8.74 3.32 4.61
CA ARG A 35 -8.49 3.01 6.03
C ARG A 35 -9.58 2.08 6.59
N GLY A 36 -9.19 0.98 7.24
CA GLY A 36 -10.14 -0.01 7.77
C GLY A 36 -10.89 -0.80 6.71
N ALA A 37 -10.52 -0.68 5.43
CA ALA A 37 -11.10 -1.48 4.36
C ALA A 37 -10.68 -2.94 4.52
N ARG A 38 -11.55 -3.86 4.12
CA ARG A 38 -11.22 -5.30 4.14
C ARG A 38 -10.10 -5.60 3.15
N ASP A 39 -9.30 -6.63 3.42
CA ASP A 39 -8.23 -7.11 2.53
C ASP A 39 -8.70 -7.28 1.09
N SER A 40 -9.92 -7.82 0.89
CA SER A 40 -10.52 -7.99 -0.43
C SER A 40 -10.72 -6.67 -1.19
N GLU A 41 -11.03 -5.59 -0.49
CA GLU A 41 -11.25 -4.25 -1.07
C GLU A 41 -9.91 -3.59 -1.41
N ILE A 42 -8.92 -3.71 -0.52
CA ILE A 42 -7.54 -3.27 -0.76
C ILE A 42 -6.94 -4.03 -1.96
N LEU A 43 -7.13 -5.34 -2.01
CA LEU A 43 -6.67 -6.20 -3.12
C LEU A 43 -7.34 -5.82 -4.44
N ALA A 44 -8.67 -5.63 -4.44
CA ALA A 44 -9.39 -5.21 -5.64
C ALA A 44 -8.91 -3.86 -6.15
N TYR A 45 -8.67 -2.89 -5.25
CA TYR A 45 -8.11 -1.59 -5.61
C TYR A 45 -6.71 -1.73 -6.21
N ALA A 46 -5.82 -2.49 -5.58
CA ALA A 46 -4.46 -2.70 -6.06
C ALA A 46 -4.44 -3.39 -7.43
N CYS A 47 -5.24 -4.44 -7.63
CA CYS A 47 -5.36 -5.14 -8.92
C CYS A 47 -5.86 -4.21 -10.03
N ARG A 48 -6.92 -3.42 -9.76
CA ARG A 48 -7.48 -2.47 -10.73
C ARG A 48 -6.45 -1.41 -11.15
N ASN A 49 -5.58 -0.99 -10.22
CA ASN A 49 -4.59 0.06 -10.43
C ASN A 49 -3.18 -0.47 -10.77
N ARG A 50 -3.02 -1.80 -10.92
CA ARG A 50 -1.74 -2.49 -11.15
C ARG A 50 -0.66 -2.11 -10.12
N MET A 51 -1.02 -2.19 -8.84
CA MET A 51 -0.15 -1.84 -7.72
C MET A 51 0.33 -3.08 -6.99
N THR A 52 1.53 -3.01 -6.42
CA THR A 52 2.07 -4.03 -5.51
C THR A 52 1.68 -3.67 -4.07
N ILE A 53 1.06 -4.60 -3.34
CA ILE A 53 0.68 -4.37 -1.94
C ILE A 53 1.89 -4.66 -1.05
N VAL A 54 2.14 -3.77 -0.10
CA VAL A 54 3.06 -4.00 1.02
C VAL A 54 2.20 -4.09 2.27
N THR A 55 2.18 -5.25 2.91
CA THR A 55 1.46 -5.49 4.15
C THR A 55 2.35 -6.24 5.13
N SER A 56 2.09 -6.10 6.43
CA SER A 56 2.74 -6.90 7.46
C SER A 56 1.91 -8.14 7.75
N ILE A 57 2.53 -9.30 7.77
CA ILE A 57 1.86 -10.52 8.23
C ILE A 57 1.70 -10.41 9.75
N LEU A 58 0.47 -10.31 10.24
CA LEU A 58 0.16 -10.47 11.67
C LEU A 58 -0.96 -11.50 11.85
N SER A 59 -0.57 -12.77 11.90
CA SER A 59 -1.28 -13.87 12.58
C SER A 59 -0.47 -15.17 12.51
N CYS A 60 0.31 -15.42 13.56
CA CYS A 60 0.47 -16.76 14.14
C CYS A 60 -0.18 -16.71 15.52
#